data_AF-A0A2E6I4R2-F1
#
_entry.id   AF-A0A2E6I4R2-F1
#
_cell.length_a   1.000
_cell.length_b   1.000
_cell.length_c   1.000
_cell.angle_alpha   90.00
_cell.angle_beta   90.00
_cell.angle_gamma   90.00
#
_symmetry.space_group_name_H-M   'P 1'
#
loop_
_entity.id
_entity.type
_entity.pdbx_description
1 polymer ?
#
loop_
_entity_poly.entity_id
_entity_poly.type
_entity_poly.pdbx_seq_one_letter_code
_entity_poly.pdbx_strand_id
1 'polypeptide(L)'
;MPAYTRGCITEHADFAPRDGAGALVFEDRMWLIGGWNPRDPDHFPSICTNDVWSSTDGSNWTCVKPNTFGTEAFDPATNWEGRHTAG
;
A
#
# COMPACT_ATOMS: atom_id res chain seq x y z
N MET A 1 -31.91 -6.87 9.79
CA MET A 1 -30.44 -7.03 9.77
C MET A 1 -29.97 -6.70 8.37
N PRO A 2 -28.90 -5.92 8.18
CA PRO A 2 -28.40 -5.66 6.84
C PRO A 2 -27.90 -6.98 6.23
N ALA A 3 -28.32 -7.27 5.00
CA ALA A 3 -27.74 -8.37 4.24
C ALA A 3 -26.48 -7.85 3.56
N TYR A 4 -25.33 -8.41 3.91
CA TYR A 4 -24.07 -8.11 3.24
C TYR A 4 -23.79 -9.23 2.23
N THR A 5 -23.45 -8.85 1.00
CA THR A 5 -22.89 -9.77 0.02
C THR A 5 -21.38 -9.64 0.01
N ARG A 6 -20.70 -10.77 -0.20
CA ARG A 6 -19.26 -10.80 -0.46
C ARG A 6 -19.08 -11.00 -1.96
N GLY A 7 -18.23 -10.20 -2.57
CA GLY A 7 -17.82 -10.35 -3.96
C GLY A 7 -16.34 -10.00 -4.06
N CYS A 8 -15.64 -10.67 -4.97
CA CYS A 8 -14.34 -10.18 -5.39
C CYS A 8 -14.55 -8.88 -6.17
N ILE A 9 -13.94 -7.79 -5.74
CA ILE A 9 -13.98 -6.51 -6.45
C ILE A 9 -12.90 -6.49 -7.53
N THR A 10 -11.72 -7.04 -7.25
CA THR A 10 -10.57 -7.01 -8.16
C THR A 10 -9.63 -8.17 -7.89
N GLU A 11 -9.36 -8.96 -8.92
CA GLU A 11 -8.45 -10.11 -8.87
C GLU A 11 -6.98 -9.67 -8.84
N HIS A 12 -6.67 -8.56 -9.51
CA HIS A 12 -5.32 -8.01 -9.65
C HIS A 12 -5.35 -6.50 -9.45
N ALA A 13 -4.96 -6.03 -8.27
CA ALA A 13 -4.82 -4.61 -7.99
C ALA A 13 -3.53 -4.06 -8.61
N ASP A 14 -3.45 -2.74 -8.80
CA ASP A 14 -2.29 -2.07 -9.39
C ASP A 14 -1.05 -2.09 -8.48
N PHE A 15 -1.24 -2.28 -7.17
CA PHE A 15 -0.16 -2.40 -6.21
C PHE A 15 0.36 -3.85 -6.11
N ALA A 16 1.66 -4.02 -5.90
CA ALA A 16 2.26 -5.33 -5.72
C ALA A 16 1.74 -6.04 -4.44
N PRO A 17 1.58 -7.38 -4.45
CA PRO A 17 1.17 -8.17 -3.29
C PRO A 17 2.06 -7.91 -2.08
N ARG A 18 1.44 -7.76 -0.90
CA ARG A 18 2.12 -7.34 0.33
C ARG A 18 1.40 -7.85 1.57
N ASP A 19 2.17 -8.10 2.63
CA ASP A 19 1.65 -8.35 3.98
C ASP A 19 1.82 -7.11 4.85
N GLY A 20 1.02 -7.01 5.91
CA GLY A 20 1.16 -6.00 6.95
C GLY A 20 1.01 -4.55 6.47
N ALA A 21 0.36 -4.33 5.33
CA ALA A 21 0.03 -2.99 4.86
C ALA A 21 -1.11 -2.40 5.70
N GLY A 22 -1.06 -1.09 5.90
CA GLY A 22 -2.09 -0.36 6.63
C GLY A 22 -3.25 -0.11 5.69
N ALA A 23 -4.47 -0.39 6.13
CA ALA A 23 -5.67 -0.16 5.34
C ALA A 23 -6.68 0.68 6.13
N LEU A 24 -7.12 1.80 5.55
CA LEU A 24 -8.11 2.69 6.16
C LEU A 24 -8.98 3.39 5.11
N VAL A 25 -10.10 3.94 5.57
CA VAL A 25 -10.92 4.88 4.80
C VAL A 25 -10.75 6.27 5.37
N PHE A 26 -10.40 7.23 4.53
CA PHE A 26 -10.25 8.65 4.88
C PHE A 26 -10.58 9.50 3.66
N GLU A 27 -11.35 10.58 3.87
CA GLU A 27 -11.81 11.48 2.79
C GLU A 27 -12.41 10.73 1.58
N ASP A 28 -13.41 9.88 1.85
CA ASP A 28 -14.15 9.09 0.84
C ASP A 28 -13.27 8.22 -0.07
N ARG A 29 -12.08 7.84 0.42
CA ARG A 29 -11.12 6.99 -0.28
C ARG A 29 -10.62 5.88 0.61
N MET A 30 -10.35 4.73 0.00
CA MET A 30 -9.55 3.67 0.59
C MET A 30 -8.07 3.99 0.40
N TRP A 31 -7.29 3.74 1.44
CA TRP A 31 -5.85 3.96 1.46
C TRP A 31 -5.15 2.67 1.83
N LEU A 32 -4.08 2.36 1.09
CA LEU A 32 -3.16 1.28 1.40
C LEU A 32 -1.77 1.89 1.58
N ILE A 33 -1.18 1.68 2.76
CA ILE A 33 0.07 2.33 3.17
C ILE A 33 1.12 1.29 3.54
N GLY A 34 2.29 1.39 2.89
CA GLY A 34 3.44 0.54 3.18
C GLY A 34 3.17 -0.93 2.93
N GLY A 35 3.72 -1.75 3.83
CA GLY A 35 3.66 -3.20 3.76
C GLY A 35 5.01 -3.81 3.44
N TRP A 36 5.01 -5.12 3.36
CA TRP A 36 6.18 -5.96 3.36
C TRP A 36 6.04 -7.10 2.37
N ASN A 37 7.11 -7.36 1.61
CA ASN A 37 7.22 -8.57 0.79
C ASN A 37 8.69 -8.87 0.44
N PRO A 38 9.40 -9.72 1.20
CA PRO A 38 10.81 -10.04 0.95
C PRO A 38 11.01 -10.93 -0.28
N ARG A 39 9.92 -11.47 -0.85
CA ARG A 39 9.97 -12.33 -2.04
C ARG A 39 9.92 -11.51 -3.34
N ASP A 40 9.75 -10.20 -3.24
CA ASP A 40 9.62 -9.28 -4.37
C ASP A 40 10.57 -8.08 -4.19
N PRO A 41 11.87 -8.25 -4.47
CA PRO A 41 12.87 -7.19 -4.29
C PRO A 41 12.70 -6.03 -5.28
N ASP A 42 11.98 -6.24 -6.39
CA ASP A 42 11.76 -5.20 -7.40
C ASP A 42 10.80 -4.13 -6.87
N HIS A 43 9.74 -4.54 -6.16
CA HIS A 43 8.78 -3.62 -5.55
C HIS A 43 9.10 -3.27 -4.09
N PHE A 44 9.85 -4.13 -3.39
CA PHE A 44 10.20 -3.99 -1.97
C PHE A 44 11.72 -4.13 -1.77
N PRO A 45 12.54 -3.20 -2.27
CA PRO A 45 14.00 -3.32 -2.29
C PRO A 45 14.62 -3.38 -0.88
N SER A 46 13.94 -2.80 0.11
CA SER A 46 14.32 -2.89 1.52
C SER A 46 13.36 -3.77 2.32
N ILE A 47 12.72 -4.75 1.66
CA ILE A 47 11.76 -5.73 2.20
C ILE A 47 10.43 -5.09 2.65
N CYS A 48 10.46 -3.84 3.12
CA CYS A 48 9.33 -2.95 3.36
C CYS A 48 9.33 -1.80 2.35
N THR A 49 8.17 -1.16 2.21
CA THR A 49 7.97 0.02 1.36
C THR A 49 7.33 1.16 2.15
N ASN A 50 7.52 2.38 1.68
CA ASN A 50 6.83 3.58 2.15
C ASN A 50 5.89 4.18 1.08
N ASP A 51 5.52 3.39 0.07
CA ASP A 51 4.55 3.79 -0.94
C ASP A 51 3.14 3.96 -0.35
N VAL A 52 2.34 4.77 -1.02
CA VAL A 52 0.96 5.09 -0.62
C VAL A 52 0.07 4.98 -1.85
N TRP A 53 -0.97 4.15 -1.72
CA TRP A 53 -1.95 3.93 -2.76
C TRP A 53 -3.33 4.37 -2.29
N SER A 54 -4.15 4.88 -3.21
CA SER A 54 -5.53 5.25 -2.93
C SER A 54 -6.50 4.77 -4.01
N SER A 55 -7.74 4.52 -3.63
CA SER A 55 -8.83 4.15 -4.53
C SER A 55 -10.18 4.68 -4.05
N THR A 56 -11.08 5.02 -4.98
CA THR A 56 -12.48 5.39 -4.69
C THR A 56 -13.45 4.24 -4.86
N ASP A 57 -13.07 3.18 -5.58
CA ASP A 57 -13.95 2.08 -5.98
C ASP A 57 -13.42 0.69 -5.59
N GLY A 58 -12.16 0.60 -5.17
CA GLY A 58 -11.49 -0.61 -4.73
C GLY A 58 -10.94 -1.44 -5.88
N SER A 59 -11.21 -1.03 -7.12
CA SER A 59 -10.74 -1.71 -8.33
C SER A 59 -9.63 -0.99 -9.06
N ASN A 60 -9.65 0.34 -9.06
CA ASN A 60 -8.60 1.16 -9.65
C ASN A 60 -7.80 1.83 -8.55
N TRP A 61 -6.49 1.56 -8.49
CA TRP A 61 -5.61 2.09 -7.45
C TRP A 61 -4.58 3.03 -8.05
N THR A 62 -4.46 4.22 -7.47
CA THR A 62 -3.46 5.21 -7.87
C THR A 62 -2.35 5.28 -6.83
N CYS A 63 -1.11 5.13 -7.27
CA CYS A 63 0.07 5.41 -6.45
C CYS A 63 0.19 6.92 -6.27
N VAL A 64 -0.17 7.43 -5.09
CA VAL A 64 -0.09 8.87 -4.78
C VAL A 64 1.29 9.28 -4.28
N LYS A 65 2.05 8.32 -3.75
CA LYS A 65 3.43 8.49 -3.33
C LYS A 65 4.19 7.20 -3.63
N PRO A 66 5.20 7.23 -4.51
CA PRO A 66 6.02 6.06 -4.77
C PRO A 66 6.93 5.72 -3.58
N ASN A 67 7.47 4.49 -3.59
CA ASN A 67 8.48 4.09 -2.62
C ASN A 67 9.74 4.92 -2.82
N THR A 68 10.20 5.55 -1.76
CA THR A 68 11.52 6.18 -1.68
C THR A 68 12.41 5.46 -0.69
N PHE A 69 11.88 4.61 0.20
CA PHE A 69 12.67 3.95 1.21
C PHE A 69 13.68 2.97 0.59
N GLY A 70 14.94 3.08 1.01
CA GLY A 70 16.04 2.28 0.48
C GLY A 70 16.57 2.72 -0.88
N THR A 71 16.14 3.89 -1.39
CA THR A 71 16.64 4.46 -2.65
C THR A 71 17.35 5.79 -2.40
N GLU A 72 18.07 6.29 -3.41
CA GLU A 72 18.74 7.59 -3.33
C GLU A 72 17.76 8.77 -3.19
N ALA A 73 16.48 8.56 -3.50
CA ALA A 73 15.43 9.57 -3.36
C ALA A 73 14.88 9.67 -1.92
N PHE A 74 15.36 8.86 -0.97
CA PHE A 74 14.92 8.90 0.43
C PHE A 74 15.43 10.16 1.14
N ASP A 75 14.51 10.98 1.65
CA ASP A 75 14.82 12.07 2.56
C ASP A 75 14.18 11.82 3.94
N PRO A 76 14.97 11.57 5.01
CA PRO A 76 14.43 11.29 6.34
C PRO A 76 13.72 12.50 6.98
N ALA A 77 13.89 13.72 6.46
CA ALA A 77 13.20 14.91 6.97
C ALA A 77 11.75 15.01 6.47
N THR A 78 11.45 14.43 5.30
CA THR A 78 10.16 14.57 4.62
C THR A 78 9.50 13.23 4.30
N ASN A 79 10.21 12.13 4.42
CA ASN A 79 9.71 10.78 4.17
C ASN A 79 9.72 9.96 5.45
N TRP A 80 8.75 9.05 5.52
CA TRP A 80 8.72 8.01 6.55
C TRP A 80 9.49 6.79 6.05
N GLU A 81 10.12 6.04 6.96
CA GLU A 81 10.79 4.78 6.63
C GLU A 81 9.79 3.72 6.15
N GLY A 82 10.25 2.71 5.41
CA GLY A 82 9.38 1.60 5.03
C GLY A 82 9.00 0.77 6.25
N ARG A 83 7.71 0.47 6.44
CA ARG A 83 7.22 -0.29 7.61
C ARG A 83 6.29 -1.44 7.26
N HIS A 84 6.41 -2.50 8.06
CA HIS A 84 5.33 -3.43 8.33
C HIS A 84 4.40 -2.77 9.35
N THR A 85 3.22 -2.33 8.92
CA THR A 85 2.31 -1.53 9.75
C THR A 85 1.36 -2.37 10.62
N ALA A 86 1.27 -3.67 10.37
CA ALA A 86 0.57 -4.61 11.22
C ALA A 86 1.55 -5.22 12.24
N GLY A 87 1.81 -4.53 13.36
CA GLY A 87 2.73 -5.00 14.39
C GLY A 87 2.86 -4.01 15.54
#